data_AF-A0A2H9NWM4-F1
#
_entry.id   AF-A0A2H9NWM4-F1
#
_cell.length_a   1.000
_cell.length_b   1.000
_cell.length_c   1.000
_cell.angle_alpha   90.00
_cell.angle_beta   90.00
_cell.angle_gamma   90.00
#
_symmetry.space_group_name_H-M   'P 1'
#
loop_
_entity.id
_entity.type
_entity.pdbx_description
1 polymer ?
#
loop_
_entity_poly.entity_id
_entity_poly.type
_entity_poly.pdbx_seq_one_letter_code
_entity_poly.pdbx_strand_id
1 'polypeptide(L)'
;GTPSLSVHAPGNWAEAQMGGEEKTLSHTSALLLKKALLSLHDVYKTYLPADQELPAGQKLEITMECTHHGPAVEKPCLFIEIGSSEQQWSNKEYGELIARAIIQIFAVELPGQKVAIGLGGTHYCANFNKILLRTDIALSHVCPKHMLAHLDENMLQQAIAKTLEPVDFILLDWKGLGQEKARLVELLEHMQLSWKRVDQLLKA
;
A
#
# COMPACT_ATOMS: atom_id res chain seq x y z
N GLY A 1 1.68 17.09 -10.52
CA GLY A 1 1.86 16.00 -9.55
C GLY A 1 3.33 15.69 -9.41
N THR A 2 3.71 14.95 -8.37
CA THR A 2 5.08 14.46 -8.19
C THR A 2 5.27 13.21 -9.05
N PRO A 3 6.32 13.12 -9.88
CA PRO A 3 6.62 11.89 -10.61
C PRO A 3 6.75 10.70 -9.66
N SER A 4 6.04 9.61 -9.92
CA SER A 4 6.04 8.44 -9.04
C SER A 4 5.97 7.13 -9.82
N LEU A 5 6.56 6.07 -9.24
CA LEU A 5 6.20 4.69 -9.55
C LEU A 5 5.58 4.09 -8.29
N SER A 6 4.36 3.60 -8.40
CA SER A 6 3.58 3.23 -7.23
C SER A 6 2.91 1.87 -7.31
N VAL A 7 2.43 1.42 -6.15
CA VAL A 7 1.79 0.12 -5.96
C VAL A 7 0.70 0.21 -4.89
N HIS A 8 -0.47 -0.38 -5.15
CA HIS A 8 -1.56 -0.49 -4.17
C HIS A 8 -2.56 -1.60 -4.49
N ALA A 9 -3.34 -1.99 -3.49
CA ALA A 9 -4.51 -2.84 -3.67
C ALA A 9 -5.72 -1.98 -4.11
N PRO A 10 -6.57 -2.47 -5.03
CA PRO A 10 -7.84 -1.81 -5.33
C PRO A 10 -8.89 -2.07 -4.26
N GLY A 11 -9.84 -1.15 -4.15
CA GLY A 11 -10.99 -1.27 -3.25
C GLY A 11 -11.55 0.08 -2.80
N ASN A 12 -12.82 0.09 -2.44
CA ASN A 12 -13.50 1.28 -1.93
C ASN A 12 -13.89 1.09 -0.46
N TRP A 13 -13.40 1.97 0.42
CA TRP A 13 -13.78 1.98 1.84
C TRP A 13 -15.17 2.58 2.09
N ALA A 14 -15.67 3.35 1.13
CA ALA A 14 -16.95 4.06 1.19
C ALA A 14 -17.59 4.06 -0.20
N GLU A 15 -17.70 5.22 -0.85
CA GLU A 15 -18.27 5.36 -2.19
C GLU A 15 -17.32 4.86 -3.29
N ALA A 16 -17.89 4.37 -4.40
CA ALA A 16 -17.16 3.86 -5.56
C ALA A 16 -17.10 4.90 -6.70
N GLN A 17 -16.48 6.05 -6.43
CA GLN A 17 -16.45 7.17 -7.38
C GLN A 17 -15.60 6.91 -8.63
N MET A 18 -14.59 6.04 -8.53
CA MET A 18 -13.64 5.70 -9.59
C MET A 18 -13.67 4.19 -9.90
N GLY A 19 -14.87 3.64 -10.04
CA GLY A 19 -15.11 2.24 -10.39
C GLY A 19 -15.12 1.27 -9.19
N GLY A 20 -15.48 0.02 -9.47
CA GLY A 20 -15.71 -1.00 -8.45
C GLY A 20 -17.10 -0.87 -7.81
N GLU A 21 -17.25 -1.43 -6.61
CA GLU A 21 -18.50 -1.42 -5.84
C GLU A 21 -18.31 -0.64 -4.54
N GLU A 22 -19.39 -0.03 -4.03
CA GLU A 22 -19.37 0.70 -2.76
C GLU A 22 -19.04 -0.24 -1.61
N LYS A 23 -18.26 0.24 -0.64
CA LYS A 23 -17.83 -0.52 0.55
C LYS A 23 -17.27 -1.91 0.22
N THR A 24 -16.60 -2.02 -0.92
CA THR A 24 -16.10 -3.28 -1.44
C THR A 24 -14.62 -3.17 -1.75
N LEU A 25 -13.83 -3.98 -1.05
CA LEU A 25 -12.41 -4.16 -1.30
C LEU A 25 -12.21 -5.28 -2.32
N SER A 26 -11.13 -5.26 -3.10
CA SER A 26 -10.77 -6.40 -3.96
C SER A 26 -9.86 -7.37 -3.24
N HIS A 27 -9.82 -8.62 -3.69
CA HIS A 27 -8.82 -9.54 -3.20
C HIS A 27 -7.41 -9.03 -3.54
N THR A 28 -6.48 -9.14 -2.59
CA THR A 28 -5.09 -8.73 -2.78
C THR A 28 -4.12 -9.67 -2.06
N SER A 29 -2.82 -9.44 -2.22
CA SER A 29 -1.75 -10.19 -1.55
C SER A 29 -0.75 -9.21 -0.95
N ALA A 30 -0.56 -9.30 0.36
CA ALA A 30 0.39 -8.47 1.09
C ALA A 30 1.83 -8.74 0.63
N LEU A 31 2.15 -10.01 0.37
CA LEU A 31 3.47 -10.38 -0.12
C LEU A 31 3.70 -9.88 -1.54
N LEU A 32 2.70 -9.96 -2.42
CA LEU A 32 2.80 -9.46 -3.79
C LEU A 32 3.01 -7.94 -3.81
N LEU A 33 2.27 -7.18 -2.99
CA LEU A 33 2.47 -5.73 -2.82
C LEU A 33 3.88 -5.40 -2.35
N LYS A 34 4.38 -6.11 -1.32
CA LYS A 34 5.74 -5.89 -0.82
C LYS A 34 6.80 -6.25 -1.85
N LYS A 35 6.66 -7.38 -2.56
CA LYS A 35 7.56 -7.77 -3.65
C LYS A 35 7.59 -6.72 -4.76
N ALA A 36 6.43 -6.19 -5.14
CA ALA A 36 6.33 -5.14 -6.16
C ALA A 36 7.08 -3.87 -5.74
N LEU A 37 6.86 -3.39 -4.52
CA LEU A 37 7.55 -2.21 -4.01
C LEU A 37 9.08 -2.42 -3.93
N LEU A 38 9.52 -3.57 -3.41
CA LEU A 38 10.95 -3.88 -3.32
C LEU A 38 11.59 -4.00 -4.70
N SER A 39 10.91 -4.64 -5.65
CA SER A 39 11.37 -4.76 -7.02
C SER A 39 11.49 -3.40 -7.69
N LEU A 40 10.50 -2.51 -7.52
CA LEU A 40 10.56 -1.14 -8.01
C LEU A 40 11.76 -0.37 -7.44
N HIS A 41 12.01 -0.47 -6.15
CA HIS A 41 13.17 0.15 -5.53
C HIS A 41 14.49 -0.39 -6.06
N ASP A 42 14.58 -1.70 -6.30
CA ASP A 42 15.79 -2.35 -6.79
C ASP A 42 16.09 -1.99 -8.25
N VAL A 43 15.09 -2.08 -9.13
CA VAL A 43 15.26 -1.69 -10.53
C VAL A 43 15.52 -0.20 -10.67
N TYR A 44 14.85 0.65 -9.87
CA TYR A 44 15.11 2.08 -9.85
C TYR A 44 16.59 2.37 -9.52
N LYS A 45 17.11 1.77 -8.45
CA LYS A 45 18.52 1.95 -8.04
C LYS A 45 19.52 1.40 -9.06
N THR A 46 19.15 0.33 -9.76
CA THR A 46 20.06 -0.38 -10.67
C THR A 46 20.09 0.26 -12.06
N TYR A 47 18.94 0.70 -12.58
CA TYR A 47 18.78 1.12 -13.96
C TYR A 47 18.59 2.64 -14.12
N LEU A 48 18.28 3.37 -13.04
CA LEU A 48 18.18 4.82 -13.04
C LEU A 48 19.20 5.42 -12.06
N PRO A 49 20.42 5.77 -12.53
CA PRO A 49 21.46 6.30 -11.64
C PRO A 49 21.03 7.63 -11.00
N ALA A 50 21.60 7.91 -9.82
CA ALA A 50 21.26 9.04 -8.95
C ALA A 50 21.43 10.44 -9.59
N ASP A 51 22.04 10.49 -10.78
CA ASP A 51 22.51 11.69 -11.45
C ASP A 51 21.56 12.14 -12.58
N GLN A 52 20.47 11.39 -12.82
CA GLN A 52 19.43 11.83 -13.75
C GLN A 52 18.59 12.94 -13.07
N GLU A 53 18.91 14.20 -13.38
CA GLU A 53 18.04 15.32 -13.04
C GLU A 53 16.73 15.17 -13.81
N LEU A 54 15.62 14.92 -13.10
CA LEU A 54 14.32 15.08 -13.71
C LEU A 54 14.09 16.57 -14.03
N PRO A 55 13.26 16.88 -15.04
CA PRO A 55 12.91 18.27 -15.34
C PRO A 55 12.50 19.04 -14.08
N ALA A 56 13.07 20.24 -13.91
CA ALA A 56 12.82 21.12 -12.78
C ALA A 56 13.27 20.59 -11.39
N GLY A 57 14.27 19.71 -11.32
CA GLY A 57 14.84 19.23 -10.06
C GLY A 57 13.90 18.32 -9.25
N GLN A 58 12.88 17.76 -9.91
CA GLN A 58 11.99 16.78 -9.29
C GLN A 58 12.72 15.45 -9.06
N LYS A 59 12.24 14.65 -8.11
CA LYS A 59 12.75 13.29 -7.86
C LYS A 59 11.63 12.30 -8.12
N LEU A 60 11.96 11.17 -8.75
CA LEU A 60 11.01 10.09 -8.95
C LEU A 60 10.78 9.42 -7.59
N GLU A 61 9.54 9.40 -7.14
CA GLU A 61 9.18 8.76 -5.88
C GLU A 61 8.76 7.30 -6.13
N ILE A 62 9.42 6.36 -5.46
CA ILE A 62 8.98 4.97 -5.39
C ILE A 62 8.17 4.82 -4.10
N THR A 63 6.88 4.50 -4.20
CA THR A 63 5.97 4.56 -3.05
C THR A 63 4.82 3.57 -3.16
N MET A 64 4.24 3.19 -2.02
CA MET A 64 2.89 2.65 -1.96
C MET A 64 1.84 3.76 -2.04
N GLU A 65 0.63 3.37 -2.44
CA GLU A 65 -0.59 4.14 -2.21
C GLU A 65 -1.53 3.36 -1.29
N CYS A 66 -2.48 4.07 -0.67
CA CYS A 66 -3.51 3.44 0.13
C CYS A 66 -4.48 2.64 -0.75
N THR A 67 -5.30 1.77 -0.16
CA THR A 67 -6.34 1.07 -0.92
C THR A 67 -7.41 2.06 -1.39
N HIS A 68 -7.61 2.14 -2.70
CA HIS A 68 -8.59 3.05 -3.30
C HIS A 68 -8.98 2.57 -4.71
N HIS A 69 -10.13 3.09 -5.18
CA HIS A 69 -10.73 2.89 -6.51
C HIS A 69 -10.96 1.42 -6.94
N GLY A 70 -11.66 1.24 -8.06
CA GLY A 70 -11.94 -0.08 -8.61
C GLY A 70 -10.73 -0.74 -9.29
N PRO A 71 -10.90 -1.92 -9.91
CA PRO A 71 -12.14 -2.68 -10.00
C PRO A 71 -12.44 -3.46 -8.71
N ALA A 72 -13.65 -4.01 -8.60
CA ALA A 72 -13.98 -5.09 -7.67
C ALA A 72 -13.64 -6.43 -8.34
N VAL A 73 -12.69 -7.18 -7.80
CA VAL A 73 -12.25 -8.46 -8.37
C VAL A 73 -12.00 -9.53 -7.30
N GLU A 74 -12.34 -10.76 -7.67
CA GLU A 74 -12.25 -11.94 -6.80
C GLU A 74 -10.86 -12.60 -6.80
N LYS A 75 -10.06 -12.36 -7.85
CA LYS A 75 -8.68 -12.87 -7.88
C LYS A 75 -7.76 -11.86 -7.19
N PRO A 76 -6.80 -12.31 -6.35
CA PRO A 76 -5.79 -11.43 -5.76
C PRO A 76 -5.10 -10.58 -6.83
N CYS A 77 -5.16 -9.26 -6.66
CA CYS A 77 -4.57 -8.30 -7.58
C CYS A 77 -3.95 -7.10 -6.87
N LEU A 78 -3.20 -6.32 -7.64
CA LEU A 78 -2.67 -5.01 -7.28
C LEU A 78 -2.58 -4.13 -8.52
N PHE A 79 -2.42 -2.83 -8.32
CA PHE A 79 -1.95 -1.88 -9.31
C PHE A 79 -0.44 -1.67 -9.15
N ILE A 80 0.25 -1.51 -10.28
CA ILE A 80 1.63 -1.04 -10.37
C ILE A 80 1.67 0.04 -11.45
N GLU A 81 2.06 1.26 -11.08
CA GLU A 81 1.66 2.45 -11.84
C GLU A 81 2.82 3.40 -12.14
N ILE A 82 2.61 4.24 -13.15
CA ILE A 82 3.45 5.39 -13.48
C ILE A 82 2.60 6.65 -13.25
N GLY A 83 3.08 7.55 -12.40
CA GLY A 83 2.41 8.79 -12.05
C GLY A 83 3.28 10.03 -12.29
N SER A 84 2.72 11.24 -12.30
CA SER A 84 1.28 11.54 -12.15
C SER A 84 0.69 12.29 -13.36
N SER A 85 1.38 12.35 -14.49
CA SER A 85 0.88 13.05 -15.68
C SER A 85 1.27 12.35 -16.98
N GLU A 86 0.64 12.74 -18.10
CA GLU A 86 0.93 12.21 -19.44
C GLU A 86 2.41 12.24 -19.80
N GLN A 87 3.16 13.23 -19.29
CA GLN A 87 4.61 13.29 -19.46
C GLN A 87 5.31 12.06 -18.86
N GLN A 88 4.91 11.62 -17.66
CA GLN A 88 5.47 10.44 -17.04
C GLN A 88 4.90 9.16 -17.66
N TRP A 89 3.61 9.13 -17.98
CA TRP A 89 2.95 7.95 -18.57
C TRP A 89 3.57 7.54 -19.91
N SER A 90 4.00 8.51 -20.71
CA SER A 90 4.66 8.28 -22.00
C SER A 90 6.18 8.09 -21.89
N ASN A 91 6.74 8.14 -20.68
CA ASN A 91 8.18 7.94 -20.48
C ASN A 91 8.55 6.45 -20.62
N LYS A 92 9.30 6.14 -21.69
CA LYS A 92 9.74 4.78 -22.01
C LYS A 92 10.66 4.18 -20.94
N GLU A 93 11.50 4.99 -20.29
CA GLU A 93 12.38 4.52 -19.22
C GLU A 93 11.55 4.07 -18.01
N TYR A 94 10.50 4.83 -17.65
CA TYR A 94 9.59 4.43 -16.57
C TYR A 94 8.79 3.18 -16.92
N GLY A 95 8.35 3.04 -18.18
CA GLY A 95 7.76 1.82 -18.69
C GLY A 95 8.70 0.61 -18.60
N GLU A 96 9.98 0.79 -18.92
CA GLU A 96 10.99 -0.27 -18.79
C GLU A 96 11.23 -0.65 -17.32
N LEU A 97 11.30 0.32 -16.40
CA LEU A 97 11.42 0.05 -14.96
C LEU A 97 10.22 -0.77 -14.45
N ILE A 98 8.99 -0.41 -14.82
CA ILE A 98 7.78 -1.18 -14.47
C ILE A 98 7.86 -2.60 -15.02
N ALA A 99 8.22 -2.76 -16.30
CA ALA A 99 8.33 -4.08 -16.92
C ALA A 99 9.37 -4.97 -16.22
N ARG A 100 10.55 -4.42 -15.90
CA ARG A 100 11.60 -5.11 -15.14
C ARG A 100 11.13 -5.50 -13.74
N ALA A 101 10.48 -4.58 -13.03
CA ALA A 101 9.94 -4.84 -11.70
C ALA A 101 8.91 -5.97 -11.73
N ILE A 102 7.99 -5.98 -12.70
CA ILE A 102 6.99 -7.05 -12.86
C ILE A 102 7.65 -8.42 -13.03
N ILE A 103 8.68 -8.52 -13.86
CA ILE A 103 9.42 -9.78 -14.04
C ILE A 103 10.13 -10.18 -12.73
N GLN A 104 10.76 -9.22 -12.06
CA GLN A 104 11.52 -9.45 -10.84
C GLN A 104 10.64 -9.91 -9.66
N ILE A 105 9.39 -9.47 -9.56
CA ILE A 105 8.44 -9.89 -8.52
C ILE A 105 8.39 -11.42 -8.38
N PHE A 106 8.44 -12.16 -9.50
CA PHE A 106 8.36 -13.62 -9.51
C PHE A 106 9.62 -14.31 -8.99
N ALA A 107 10.76 -13.60 -8.96
CA ALA A 107 12.03 -14.10 -8.43
C ALA A 107 12.26 -13.72 -6.95
N VAL A 108 11.52 -12.73 -6.42
CA VAL A 108 11.68 -12.29 -5.02
C VAL A 108 11.01 -13.29 -4.08
N GLU A 109 11.78 -13.83 -3.14
CA GLU A 109 11.29 -14.62 -2.02
C GLU A 109 11.23 -13.79 -0.74
N LEU A 110 10.15 -13.95 0.03
CA LEU A 110 9.93 -13.24 1.29
C LEU A 110 9.52 -14.24 2.39
N PRO A 111 10.43 -15.13 2.84
CA PRO A 111 10.12 -16.06 3.92
C PRO A 111 9.91 -15.32 5.24
N GLY A 112 9.04 -15.87 6.10
CA GLY A 112 8.88 -15.43 7.49
C GLY A 112 8.22 -14.05 7.69
N GLN A 113 7.63 -13.46 6.64
CA GLN A 113 6.97 -12.17 6.78
C GLN A 113 5.74 -12.23 7.68
N LYS A 114 5.54 -11.16 8.43
CA LYS A 114 4.29 -10.87 9.14
C LYS A 114 3.37 -10.04 8.26
N VAL A 115 2.10 -10.39 8.20
CA VAL A 115 1.11 -9.75 7.35
C VAL A 115 0.21 -8.84 8.18
N ALA A 116 0.01 -7.61 7.73
CA ALA A 116 -0.83 -6.65 8.42
C ALA A 116 -1.72 -5.84 7.48
N ILE A 117 -2.77 -5.26 8.05
CA ILE A 117 -3.60 -4.23 7.42
C ILE A 117 -3.22 -2.89 8.04
N GLY A 118 -3.00 -1.87 7.21
CA GLY A 118 -2.60 -0.53 7.66
C GLY A 118 -3.80 0.38 7.91
N LEU A 119 -3.86 1.05 9.06
CA LEU A 119 -4.85 2.10 9.33
C LEU A 119 -4.19 3.45 9.59
N GLY A 120 -4.66 4.47 8.88
CA GLY A 120 -4.22 5.85 9.00
C GLY A 120 -3.19 6.26 7.94
N GLY A 121 -2.59 7.43 8.16
CA GLY A 121 -1.62 8.01 7.23
C GLY A 121 -2.27 8.78 6.08
N THR A 122 -1.43 9.31 5.20
CA THR A 122 -1.85 9.99 3.96
C THR A 122 -2.00 8.99 2.82
N HIS A 123 -2.46 9.46 1.65
CA HIS A 123 -2.58 8.67 0.42
C HIS A 123 -1.32 7.87 0.09
N TYR A 124 -0.15 8.52 0.11
CA TYR A 124 1.16 7.90 -0.20
C TYR A 124 1.82 7.18 0.98
N CYS A 125 1.10 6.91 2.08
CA CYS A 125 1.48 5.89 3.05
C CYS A 125 2.92 5.98 3.61
N ALA A 126 3.48 7.19 3.81
CA ALA A 126 4.92 7.40 4.05
C ALA A 126 5.52 6.58 5.22
N ASN A 127 4.76 6.36 6.31
CA ASN A 127 5.21 5.54 7.43
C ASN A 127 5.12 4.05 7.14
N PHE A 128 4.13 3.62 6.37
CA PHE A 128 4.00 2.24 5.91
C PHE A 128 5.04 1.86 4.87
N ASN A 129 5.45 2.79 3.99
CA ASN A 129 6.62 2.59 3.12
C ASN A 129 7.87 2.23 3.93
N LYS A 130 8.14 2.95 5.03
CA LYS A 130 9.28 2.62 5.91
C LYS A 130 9.15 1.24 6.53
N ILE A 131 7.95 0.82 6.92
CA ILE A 131 7.70 -0.51 7.47
C ILE A 131 8.03 -1.58 6.43
N LEU A 132 7.48 -1.46 5.21
CA LEU A 132 7.71 -2.42 4.13
C LEU A 132 9.19 -2.51 3.76
N LEU A 133 9.92 -1.40 3.78
CA LEU A 133 11.33 -1.33 3.39
C LEU A 133 12.34 -1.75 4.47
N ARG A 134 11.96 -1.70 5.76
CA ARG A 134 12.92 -1.82 6.88
C ARG A 134 12.63 -2.97 7.83
N THR A 135 11.51 -3.67 7.66
CA THR A 135 11.08 -4.72 8.59
C THR A 135 10.59 -5.94 7.82
N ASP A 136 10.39 -7.06 8.52
CA ASP A 136 9.77 -8.27 7.97
C ASP A 136 8.24 -8.23 8.00
N ILE A 137 7.66 -7.04 7.80
CA ILE A 137 6.21 -6.84 7.73
C ILE A 137 5.81 -6.55 6.28
N ALA A 138 4.79 -7.25 5.80
CA ALA A 138 4.08 -7.00 4.56
C ALA A 138 2.71 -6.40 4.86
N LEU A 139 2.23 -5.51 3.99
CA LEU A 139 0.94 -4.84 4.15
C LEU A 139 0.01 -5.22 3.02
N SER A 140 -1.21 -5.59 3.38
CA SER A 140 -2.33 -5.82 2.48
C SER A 140 -3.05 -4.48 2.22
N HIS A 141 -4.33 -4.40 2.54
CA HIS A 141 -5.11 -3.17 2.49
C HIS A 141 -4.58 -2.10 3.44
N VAL A 142 -4.67 -0.85 3.00
CA VAL A 142 -4.36 0.33 3.80
C VAL A 142 -5.53 1.31 3.74
N CYS A 143 -6.16 1.57 4.87
CA CYS A 143 -7.23 2.57 4.99
C CYS A 143 -6.63 3.93 5.38
N PRO A 144 -6.66 4.94 4.51
CA PRO A 144 -6.06 6.24 4.78
C PRO A 144 -6.89 7.02 5.80
N LYS A 145 -6.28 8.03 6.45
CA LYS A 145 -6.91 8.84 7.50
C LYS A 145 -8.31 9.34 7.14
N HIS A 146 -8.50 9.82 5.92
CA HIS A 146 -9.75 10.44 5.48
C HIS A 146 -10.88 9.43 5.24
N MET A 147 -10.57 8.13 5.19
CA MET A 147 -11.55 7.04 5.06
C MET A 147 -11.84 6.31 6.37
N LEU A 148 -11.06 6.58 7.44
CA LEU A 148 -11.18 5.87 8.71
C LEU A 148 -12.58 5.95 9.33
N ALA A 149 -13.31 7.05 9.15
CA ALA A 149 -14.66 7.24 9.67
C ALA A 149 -15.69 6.24 9.09
N HIS A 150 -15.40 5.65 7.92
CA HIS A 150 -16.25 4.64 7.28
C HIS A 150 -15.91 3.21 7.69
N LEU A 151 -14.85 3.04 8.48
CA LEU A 151 -14.36 1.73 8.89
C LEU A 151 -15.21 1.19 10.05
N ASP A 152 -15.90 0.09 9.80
CA ASP A 152 -16.69 -0.68 10.75
C ASP A 152 -16.19 -2.14 10.84
N GLU A 153 -16.88 -2.96 11.63
CA GLU A 153 -16.53 -4.38 11.81
C GLU A 153 -16.56 -5.14 10.47
N ASN A 154 -17.58 -4.90 9.64
CA ASN A 154 -17.73 -5.57 8.35
C ASN A 154 -16.59 -5.21 7.38
N MET A 155 -16.18 -3.94 7.35
CA MET A 155 -15.07 -3.48 6.51
C MET A 155 -13.74 -4.08 6.96
N LEU A 156 -13.49 -4.20 8.27
CA LEU A 156 -12.29 -4.86 8.78
C LEU A 156 -12.29 -6.36 8.50
N GLN A 157 -13.42 -7.04 8.72
CA GLN A 157 -13.56 -8.46 8.38
C GLN A 157 -13.34 -8.69 6.89
N GLN A 158 -13.89 -7.82 6.04
CA GLN A 158 -13.69 -7.86 4.61
C GLN A 158 -12.21 -7.67 4.24
N ALA A 159 -11.51 -6.69 4.82
CA ALA A 159 -10.09 -6.47 4.55
C ALA A 159 -9.23 -7.68 4.95
N ILE A 160 -9.57 -8.35 6.05
CA ILE A 160 -8.91 -9.58 6.49
C ILE A 160 -9.20 -10.72 5.51
N ALA A 161 -10.48 -10.97 5.20
CA ALA A 161 -10.92 -12.07 4.34
C ALA A 161 -10.43 -11.93 2.89
N LYS A 162 -10.26 -10.70 2.40
CA LYS A 162 -9.77 -10.39 1.05
C LYS A 162 -8.25 -10.24 0.96
N THR A 163 -7.53 -10.57 2.03
CA THR A 163 -6.08 -10.77 2.00
C THR A 163 -5.78 -12.24 1.73
N LEU A 164 -4.97 -12.53 0.71
CA LEU A 164 -4.60 -13.90 0.35
C LEU A 164 -3.85 -14.62 1.49
N GLU A 165 -2.98 -13.91 2.18
CA GLU A 165 -2.23 -14.43 3.32
C GLU A 165 -2.98 -14.25 4.65
N PRO A 166 -2.75 -15.13 5.64
CA PRO A 166 -3.29 -14.93 6.99
C PRO A 166 -2.80 -13.61 7.60
N VAL A 167 -3.72 -12.73 7.99
CA VAL A 167 -3.40 -11.46 8.63
C VAL A 167 -3.00 -11.69 10.09
N ASP A 168 -1.79 -11.30 10.48
CA ASP A 168 -1.28 -11.45 11.85
C ASP A 168 -1.78 -10.34 12.79
N PHE A 169 -1.86 -9.09 12.32
CA PHE A 169 -2.27 -7.95 13.15
C PHE A 169 -2.67 -6.72 12.32
N ILE A 170 -3.28 -5.74 12.98
CA ILE A 170 -3.56 -4.41 12.43
C ILE A 170 -2.42 -3.45 12.78
N LEU A 171 -1.96 -2.68 11.80
CA LEU A 171 -0.85 -1.74 11.97
C LEU A 171 -1.36 -0.29 11.94
N LEU A 172 -1.13 0.44 13.03
CA LEU A 172 -1.66 1.78 13.24
C LEU A 172 -0.59 2.85 13.00
N ASP A 173 -0.80 3.72 12.02
CA ASP A 173 -0.11 5.01 12.00
C ASP A 173 -0.74 5.90 13.07
N TRP A 174 -0.17 5.86 14.28
CA TRP A 174 -0.76 6.51 15.45
C TRP A 174 -1.07 7.99 15.23
N LYS A 175 -0.19 8.75 14.57
CA LYS A 175 -0.49 10.17 14.25
C LYS A 175 -1.51 10.26 13.13
N GLY A 176 -1.41 9.37 12.15
CA GLY A 176 -2.32 9.23 11.02
C GLY A 176 -3.76 8.86 11.37
N LEU A 177 -4.05 8.31 12.57
CA LEU A 177 -5.42 8.01 13.00
C LEU A 177 -6.26 9.26 13.32
N GLY A 178 -5.63 10.38 13.68
CA GLY A 178 -6.36 11.61 14.02
C GLY A 178 -7.36 11.44 15.17
N GLN A 179 -8.61 11.86 14.95
CA GLN A 179 -9.70 11.78 15.93
C GLN A 179 -10.27 10.35 16.09
N GLU A 180 -10.01 9.46 15.12
CA GLU A 180 -10.59 8.11 15.10
C GLU A 180 -9.86 7.14 16.05
N LYS A 181 -8.81 7.58 16.75
CA LYS A 181 -7.96 6.73 17.62
C LYS A 181 -8.76 5.92 18.63
N ALA A 182 -9.59 6.57 19.44
CA ALA A 182 -10.31 5.91 20.52
C ALA A 182 -11.29 4.89 19.95
N ARG A 183 -12.14 5.32 19.01
CA ARG A 183 -13.11 4.46 18.33
C ARG A 183 -12.48 3.25 17.66
N LEU A 184 -11.35 3.43 16.98
CA LEU A 184 -10.66 2.33 16.29
C LEU A 184 -10.00 1.36 17.27
N VAL A 185 -9.41 1.84 18.37
CA VAL A 185 -8.88 0.95 19.41
C VAL A 185 -10.01 0.12 20.03
N GLU A 186 -11.13 0.77 20.39
CA GLU A 186 -12.32 0.07 20.91
C GLU A 186 -12.86 -0.97 19.93
N LEU A 187 -12.94 -0.63 18.63
CA LEU A 187 -13.37 -1.56 17.59
C LEU A 187 -12.44 -2.78 17.48
N LEU A 188 -11.12 -2.55 17.49
CA LEU A 188 -10.13 -3.63 17.40
C LEU A 188 -10.16 -4.53 18.64
N GLU A 189 -10.34 -3.96 19.84
CA GLU A 189 -10.49 -4.69 21.10
C GLU A 189 -11.79 -5.52 21.11
N HIS A 190 -12.91 -4.95 20.67
CA HIS A 190 -14.19 -5.65 20.53
C HIS A 190 -14.07 -6.86 19.59
N MET A 191 -13.39 -6.68 18.45
CA MET A 191 -13.14 -7.74 17.48
C MET A 191 -12.00 -8.70 17.89
N GLN A 192 -11.35 -8.48 19.03
CA GLN A 192 -10.20 -9.26 19.52
C GLN A 192 -9.03 -9.31 18.52
N LEU A 193 -8.86 -8.25 17.74
CA LEU A 193 -7.78 -8.13 16.75
C LEU A 193 -6.52 -7.56 17.42
N SER A 194 -5.41 -8.29 17.28
CA SER A 194 -4.09 -7.79 17.70
C SER A 194 -3.71 -6.57 16.87
N TRP A 195 -3.11 -5.55 17.51
CA TRP A 195 -2.64 -4.36 16.81
C TRP A 195 -1.28 -3.88 17.31
N LYS A 196 -0.55 -3.19 16.44
CA LYS A 196 0.76 -2.60 16.71
C LYS A 196 0.82 -1.17 16.19
N ARG A 197 1.69 -0.34 16.76
CA ARG A 197 1.93 1.02 16.28
C ARG A 197 3.18 1.12 15.44
N VAL A 198 3.08 1.83 14.32
CA VAL A 198 4.22 2.07 13.41
C VAL A 198 5.38 2.78 14.12
N ASP A 199 5.09 3.75 14.98
CA ASP A 199 6.12 4.54 15.66
C ASP A 199 6.91 3.77 16.73
N GLN A 200 6.39 2.63 17.19
CA GLN A 200 7.12 1.73 18.09
C GLN A 200 8.03 0.79 17.29
N LEU A 201 7.58 0.34 16.11
CA LEU A 201 8.34 -0.57 15.25
C LEU A 201 9.50 0.12 14.52
N LEU A 202 9.37 1.41 14.19
CA LEU A 202 10.42 2.16 13.50
C LEU A 202 11.47 2.79 14.44
N LYS A 203 11.29 2.66 15.75
CA LYS A 203 12.26 3.10 16.77
C LYS A 203 13.21 1.98 17.21
N ALA A 204 12.81 0.73 16.97
CA ALA A 204 13.63 -0.45 17.17
C ALA A 204 14.61 -0.60 15.99
#